data_AF-A0A6J3MIM4-F1
#
_entry.id   AF-A0A6J3MIM4-F1
#
_cell.length_a   1.000
_cell.length_b   1.000
_cell.length_c   1.000
_cell.angle_alpha   90.00
_cell.angle_beta   90.00
_cell.angle_gamma   90.00
#
_symmetry.space_group_name_H-M   'P 1'
#
loop_
_entity.id
_entity.type
_entity.pdbx_description
1 polymer ?
#
loop_
_entity_poly.entity_id
_entity_poly.type
_entity_poly.pdbx_seq_one_letter_code
_entity_poly.pdbx_strand_id
1 'polypeptide(L)'
;MAPPPFVHQFDTYGLVRRLEDSGWSKLHAITTMKAVRLMLAENTEFARDALVSKSQVENETYLFRAACAELKTEVTSRRRSEQEKMRAQRSQLQHEVDILTQRLGQESASLKDEVKGMFDDRKMTVRNEQREMESKVQQLNYKITVDLQADARSEVEGLRWVMTRRVIIALGAVVIMVLGSLKLYSSAVHDQEMEAKRKSSMKSNGSQTDGPGFGEGSPRDYRTSGGDGEVMVKEGDNPAFVSLG
;
A
#
# COMPACT_ATOMS: atom_id res chain seq x y z
N MET A 1 -10.53 -15.40 107.95
CA MET A 1 -10.45 -16.81 107.51
C MET A 1 -9.69 -17.56 108.59
N ALA A 2 -10.25 -18.62 109.17
CA ALA A 2 -9.53 -19.37 110.21
C ALA A 2 -8.34 -20.13 109.59
N PRO A 3 -7.21 -20.31 110.30
CA PRO A 3 -6.17 -21.21 109.84
C PRO A 3 -6.73 -22.63 109.71
N PRO A 4 -6.33 -23.41 108.68
CA PRO A 4 -6.78 -24.80 108.56
C PRO A 4 -6.37 -25.59 109.81
N PRO A 5 -7.21 -26.50 110.32
CA PRO A 5 -6.88 -27.30 111.51
C PRO A 5 -5.61 -28.11 111.24
N PHE A 6 -4.74 -28.19 112.24
CA PHE A 6 -3.42 -28.80 112.10
C PHE A 6 -3.53 -30.33 112.06
N VAL A 7 -3.82 -30.88 110.86
CA VAL A 7 -4.00 -32.32 110.64
C VAL A 7 -2.66 -33.03 110.85
N HIS A 8 -2.52 -33.70 112.00
CA HIS A 8 -1.32 -34.47 112.32
C HIS A 8 -1.29 -35.75 111.48
N GLN A 9 -0.53 -35.74 110.38
CA GLN A 9 -0.53 -36.78 109.34
C GLN A 9 -0.16 -38.19 109.85
N PHE A 10 0.46 -38.32 111.03
CA PHE A 10 0.91 -39.58 111.59
C PHE A 10 0.88 -39.58 113.12
N ASP A 11 -0.03 -40.33 113.75
CA ASP A 11 -0.09 -40.44 115.21
C ASP A 11 1.09 -41.25 115.76
N THR A 12 2.12 -40.54 116.21
CA THR A 12 3.34 -41.13 116.74
C THR A 12 3.20 -41.61 118.18
N TYR A 13 2.20 -41.13 118.93
CA TYR A 13 1.97 -41.55 120.31
C TYR A 13 1.20 -42.87 120.35
N GLY A 14 0.07 -42.95 119.63
CA GLY A 14 -0.72 -44.18 119.54
C GLY A 14 0.00 -45.30 118.80
N LEU A 15 0.92 -45.02 117.87
CA LEU A 15 1.77 -46.07 117.31
C LEU A 15 2.71 -46.68 118.36
N VAL A 16 3.45 -45.85 119.11
CA VAL A 16 4.34 -46.35 120.18
C VAL A 16 3.52 -47.10 121.22
N ARG A 17 2.38 -46.56 121.66
CA ARG A 17 1.52 -47.20 122.65
C ARG A 17 0.96 -48.55 122.18
N ARG A 18 0.46 -48.66 120.94
CA ARG A 18 0.02 -49.96 120.37
C ARG A 18 1.16 -50.99 120.24
N LEU A 19 2.40 -50.54 120.05
CA LEU A 19 3.58 -51.42 120.05
C LEU A 19 3.93 -51.88 121.48
N GLU A 20 3.91 -50.98 122.46
CA GLU A 20 4.09 -51.33 123.88
C GLU A 20 2.98 -52.29 124.37
N ASP A 21 1.72 -52.01 124.05
CA ASP A 21 0.55 -52.85 124.38
C ASP A 21 0.60 -54.24 123.71
N SER A 22 1.36 -54.40 122.61
CA SER A 22 1.60 -55.70 121.94
C SER A 22 2.92 -56.37 122.35
N GLY A 23 3.52 -55.93 123.47
CA GLY A 23 4.68 -56.58 124.09
C GLY A 23 6.05 -56.15 123.55
N TRP A 24 6.12 -55.10 122.73
CA TRP A 24 7.41 -54.59 122.25
C TRP A 24 8.12 -53.75 123.33
N SER A 25 9.45 -53.91 123.41
CA SER A 25 10.27 -53.00 124.21
C SER A 25 10.11 -51.55 123.74
N LYS A 26 9.91 -50.62 124.68
CA LYS A 26 9.77 -49.17 124.46
C LYS A 26 10.84 -48.60 123.52
N LEU A 27 12.08 -49.07 123.65
CA LEU A 27 13.19 -48.63 122.79
C LEU A 27 12.97 -49.02 121.32
N HIS A 28 12.52 -50.25 121.07
CA HIS A 28 12.21 -50.73 119.72
C HIS A 28 10.96 -50.05 119.18
N ALA A 29 9.88 -49.91 119.98
CA ALA A 29 8.66 -49.21 119.59
C ALA A 29 8.93 -47.76 119.15
N ILE A 30 9.74 -47.01 119.90
CA ILE A 30 10.15 -45.64 119.55
C ILE A 30 11.03 -45.63 118.28
N THR A 31 11.90 -46.61 118.10
CA THR A 31 12.80 -46.69 116.93
C THR A 31 12.03 -47.01 115.65
N THR A 32 11.11 -47.99 115.69
CA THR A 32 10.20 -48.31 114.59
C THR A 32 9.29 -47.13 114.24
N MET A 33 8.75 -46.42 115.24
CA MET A 33 7.98 -45.19 114.99
C MET A 33 8.80 -44.11 114.28
N LYS A 34 10.07 -43.90 114.66
CA LYS A 34 10.96 -42.94 113.98
C LYS A 34 11.23 -43.33 112.53
N ALA A 35 11.45 -44.62 112.25
CA ALA A 35 11.65 -45.12 110.88
C ALA A 35 10.40 -44.91 110.00
N VAL A 36 9.21 -45.27 110.50
CA VAL A 36 7.94 -45.05 109.78
C VAL A 36 7.67 -43.55 109.58
N ARG A 37 8.01 -42.69 110.56
CA ARG A 37 7.90 -41.23 110.41
C ARG A 37 8.79 -40.70 109.27
N LEU A 38 10.03 -41.19 109.17
CA LEU A 38 10.98 -40.78 108.13
C LEU A 38 10.48 -41.19 106.74
N MET A 39 10.14 -42.47 106.56
CA MET A 39 9.64 -42.99 105.28
C MET A 39 8.35 -42.28 104.84
N LEU A 40 7.47 -41.90 105.77
CA LEU A 40 6.26 -41.13 105.43
C LEU A 40 6.59 -39.69 105.01
N ALA A 41 7.57 -39.05 105.64
CA ALA A 41 8.02 -37.71 105.27
C ALA A 41 8.60 -37.72 103.84
N GLU A 42 9.54 -38.63 103.55
CA GLU A 42 10.13 -38.82 102.22
C GLU A 42 9.06 -39.05 101.14
N ASN A 43 8.09 -39.94 101.40
CA ASN A 43 7.00 -40.21 100.46
C ASN A 43 6.03 -39.02 100.28
N THR A 44 5.79 -38.21 101.32
CA THR A 44 4.92 -37.02 101.21
C THR A 44 5.62 -35.80 100.60
N GLU A 45 6.95 -35.74 100.67
CA GLU A 45 7.78 -34.78 99.93
C GLU A 45 7.84 -35.16 98.45
N PHE A 46 8.17 -36.41 98.11
CA PHE A 46 8.16 -36.92 96.73
C PHE A 46 6.78 -36.78 96.06
N ALA A 47 5.69 -37.09 96.78
CA ALA A 47 4.34 -36.90 96.28
C ALA A 47 3.96 -35.42 96.09
N ARG A 48 4.58 -34.48 96.82
CA ARG A 48 4.37 -33.03 96.63
C ARG A 48 5.07 -32.51 95.39
N ASP A 49 6.31 -32.92 95.14
CA ASP A 49 7.04 -32.55 93.92
C ASP A 49 6.39 -33.13 92.66
N ALA A 50 5.79 -34.33 92.76
CA ALA A 50 5.01 -34.93 91.68
C ALA A 50 3.62 -34.26 91.46
N LEU A 51 3.12 -33.48 92.42
CA LEU A 51 1.82 -32.80 92.33
C LEU A 51 1.98 -31.38 91.76
N VAL A 52 1.87 -31.27 90.43
CA VAL A 52 1.77 -29.98 89.74
C VAL A 52 0.67 -29.13 90.38
N SER A 53 1.02 -27.89 90.78
CA SER A 53 0.07 -27.00 91.44
C SER A 53 -1.10 -26.69 90.51
N LYS A 54 -2.32 -26.66 91.06
CA LYS A 54 -3.51 -26.18 90.35
C LYS A 54 -3.26 -24.82 89.67
N SER A 55 -2.53 -23.91 90.33
CA SER A 55 -2.20 -22.58 89.78
C SER A 55 -1.27 -22.65 88.57
N GLN A 56 -0.36 -23.62 88.49
CA GLN A 56 0.50 -23.83 87.31
C GLN A 56 -0.34 -24.34 86.13
N VAL A 57 -1.19 -25.35 86.36
CA VAL A 57 -2.10 -25.88 85.32
C VAL A 57 -3.04 -24.80 84.79
N GLU A 58 -3.61 -23.96 85.67
CA GLU A 58 -4.47 -22.84 85.27
C GLU A 58 -3.71 -21.74 84.51
N ASN A 59 -2.45 -21.44 84.90
CA ASN A 59 -1.58 -20.49 84.19
C ASN A 59 -1.22 -20.96 82.79
N GLU A 60 -0.69 -22.19 82.64
CA GLU A 60 -0.33 -22.73 81.32
C GLU A 60 -1.56 -22.88 80.42
N THR A 61 -2.71 -23.26 80.99
CA THR A 61 -3.98 -23.29 80.25
C THR A 61 -4.41 -21.91 79.78
N TYR A 62 -4.16 -20.84 80.56
CA TYR A 62 -4.44 -19.47 80.15
C TYR A 62 -3.49 -19.01 79.03
N LEU A 63 -2.17 -19.21 79.19
CA LEU A 63 -1.17 -18.86 78.18
C LEU A 63 -1.42 -19.59 76.85
N PHE A 64 -1.71 -20.89 76.89
CA PHE A 64 -2.07 -21.66 75.70
C PHE A 64 -3.35 -21.13 75.02
N ARG A 65 -4.39 -20.79 75.80
CA ARG A 65 -5.63 -20.18 75.25
C ARG A 65 -5.38 -18.81 74.64
N ALA A 66 -4.51 -17.99 75.23
CA ALA A 66 -4.12 -16.69 74.67
C ALA A 66 -3.40 -16.86 73.33
N ALA A 67 -2.38 -17.73 73.27
CA ALA A 67 -1.66 -18.04 72.03
C ALA A 67 -2.58 -18.63 70.94
N CYS A 68 -3.52 -19.51 71.30
CA CYS A 68 -4.52 -20.01 70.35
C CYS A 68 -5.50 -18.92 69.86
N ALA A 69 -5.84 -17.94 70.70
CA ALA A 69 -6.68 -16.82 70.31
C ALA A 69 -5.94 -15.87 69.35
N GLU A 70 -4.67 -15.57 69.63
CA GLU A 70 -3.79 -14.75 68.81
C GLU A 70 -3.50 -15.41 67.45
N LEU A 71 -3.13 -16.69 67.42
CA LEU A 71 -2.98 -17.44 66.17
C LEU A 71 -4.27 -17.46 65.35
N LYS A 72 -5.43 -17.55 66.00
CA LYS A 72 -6.74 -17.52 65.33
C LYS A 72 -7.04 -16.15 64.73
N THR A 73 -6.76 -15.04 65.43
CA THR A 73 -6.96 -13.69 64.88
C THR A 73 -5.96 -13.40 63.76
N GLU A 74 -4.70 -13.81 63.91
CA GLU A 74 -3.67 -13.65 62.87
C GLU A 74 -4.03 -14.44 61.61
N VAL A 75 -4.33 -15.73 61.70
CA VAL A 75 -4.71 -16.57 60.55
C VAL A 75 -5.98 -16.03 59.87
N THR A 76 -6.96 -15.54 60.64
CA THR A 76 -8.16 -14.92 60.09
C THR A 76 -7.84 -13.61 59.36
N SER A 77 -6.96 -12.78 59.93
CA SER A 77 -6.52 -11.50 59.35
C SER A 77 -5.71 -11.71 58.06
N ARG A 78 -4.68 -12.58 58.09
CA ARG A 78 -3.89 -12.99 56.92
C ARG A 78 -4.78 -13.54 55.81
N ARG A 79 -5.72 -14.44 56.13
CA ARG A 79 -6.67 -15.01 55.16
C ARG A 79 -7.57 -13.94 54.55
N ARG A 80 -8.05 -12.97 55.35
CA ARG A 80 -8.87 -11.86 54.86
C ARG A 80 -8.07 -10.96 53.91
N SER A 81 -6.85 -10.57 54.30
CA SER A 81 -5.96 -9.75 53.48
C SER A 81 -5.67 -10.38 52.12
N GLU A 82 -5.29 -11.67 52.08
CA GLU A 82 -5.05 -12.39 50.82
C GLU A 82 -6.33 -12.58 49.99
N GLN A 83 -7.51 -12.69 50.62
CA GLN A 83 -8.80 -12.70 49.90
C GLN A 83 -9.15 -11.33 49.29
N GLU A 84 -8.88 -10.23 49.99
CA GLU A 84 -9.11 -8.87 49.49
C GLU A 84 -8.12 -8.53 48.36
N LYS A 85 -6.86 -8.94 48.50
CA LYS A 85 -5.81 -8.88 47.47
C LYS A 85 -6.14 -9.70 46.22
N MET A 86 -6.58 -10.97 46.36
CA MET A 86 -7.03 -11.78 45.22
C MET A 86 -8.26 -11.19 44.52
N ARG A 87 -9.17 -10.55 45.26
CA ARG A 87 -10.32 -9.83 44.66
C ARG A 87 -9.85 -8.62 43.85
N ALA A 88 -8.93 -7.81 44.38
CA ALA A 88 -8.36 -6.67 43.67
C ALA A 88 -7.62 -7.12 42.38
N GLN A 89 -6.74 -8.12 42.48
CA GLN A 89 -6.03 -8.70 41.33
C GLN A 89 -7.00 -9.26 40.28
N ARG A 90 -8.06 -9.97 40.68
CA ARG A 90 -9.08 -10.45 39.75
C ARG A 90 -9.83 -9.30 39.06
N SER A 91 -10.14 -8.22 39.78
CA SER A 91 -10.81 -7.05 39.21
C SER A 91 -9.91 -6.29 38.22
N GLN A 92 -8.61 -6.20 38.50
CA GLN A 92 -7.62 -5.64 37.59
C GLN A 92 -7.49 -6.51 36.32
N LEU A 93 -7.28 -7.82 36.47
CA LEU A 93 -7.15 -8.74 35.33
C LEU A 93 -8.40 -8.76 34.44
N GLN A 94 -9.61 -8.64 35.01
CA GLN A 94 -10.83 -8.49 34.22
C GLN A 94 -10.79 -7.20 33.39
N HIS A 95 -10.44 -6.07 34.00
CA HIS A 95 -10.35 -4.78 33.31
C HIS A 95 -9.28 -4.78 32.20
N GLU A 96 -8.13 -5.42 32.42
CA GLU A 96 -7.08 -5.59 31.42
C GLU A 96 -7.54 -6.47 30.24
N VAL A 97 -8.31 -7.54 30.51
CA VAL A 97 -8.93 -8.38 29.48
C VAL A 97 -10.01 -7.62 28.70
N ASP A 98 -10.82 -6.80 29.36
CA ASP A 98 -11.85 -5.98 28.72
C ASP A 98 -11.21 -4.93 27.79
N ILE A 99 -10.16 -4.24 28.24
CA ILE A 99 -9.35 -3.30 27.43
C ILE A 99 -8.73 -4.02 26.23
N LEU A 100 -8.09 -5.17 26.45
CA LEU A 100 -7.45 -5.94 25.38
C LEU A 100 -8.48 -6.43 24.34
N THR A 101 -9.67 -6.83 24.79
CA THR A 101 -10.77 -7.25 23.91
C THR A 101 -11.30 -6.08 23.07
N GLN A 102 -11.52 -4.91 23.67
CA GLN A 102 -11.92 -3.70 22.96
C GLN A 102 -10.85 -3.29 21.92
N ARG A 103 -9.57 -3.28 22.34
CA ARG A 103 -8.45 -2.92 21.47
C ARG A 103 -8.29 -3.88 20.30
N LEU A 104 -8.33 -5.20 20.55
CA LEU A 104 -8.25 -6.21 19.50
C LEU A 104 -9.44 -6.13 18.53
N GLY A 105 -10.64 -5.81 19.04
CA GLY A 105 -11.81 -5.53 18.21
C GLY A 105 -11.62 -4.32 17.29
N GLN A 106 -11.06 -3.22 17.81
CA GLN A 106 -10.77 -2.02 17.04
C GLN A 106 -9.64 -2.24 16.01
N GLU A 107 -8.54 -2.90 16.39
CA GLU A 107 -7.42 -3.22 15.49
C GLU A 107 -7.87 -4.19 14.38
N SER A 108 -8.69 -5.20 14.71
CA SER A 108 -9.28 -6.13 13.73
C SER A 108 -10.25 -5.44 12.75
N ALA A 109 -11.07 -4.51 13.24
CA ALA A 109 -11.94 -3.69 12.38
C ALA A 109 -11.11 -2.77 11.46
N SER A 110 -10.09 -2.10 11.99
CA SER A 110 -9.18 -1.24 11.23
C SER A 110 -8.45 -2.01 10.14
N LEU A 111 -7.87 -3.17 10.45
CA LEU A 111 -7.19 -4.03 9.48
C LEU A 111 -8.14 -4.56 8.40
N LYS A 112 -9.39 -4.87 8.75
CA LYS A 112 -10.40 -5.30 7.79
C LYS A 112 -10.77 -4.19 6.80
N ASP A 113 -10.93 -2.95 7.29
CA ASP A 113 -11.26 -1.81 6.45
C ASP A 113 -10.05 -1.33 5.62
N GLU A 114 -8.83 -1.45 6.15
CA GLU A 114 -7.57 -1.23 5.42
C GLU A 114 -7.37 -2.25 4.29
N VAL A 115 -7.53 -3.55 4.58
CA VAL A 115 -7.47 -4.62 3.56
C VAL A 115 -8.56 -4.44 2.49
N LYS A 116 -9.77 -4.00 2.89
CA LYS A 116 -10.81 -3.63 1.93
C LYS A 116 -10.39 -2.43 1.08
N GLY A 117 -9.81 -1.39 1.69
CA GLY A 117 -9.30 -0.21 1.00
C GLY A 117 -8.25 -0.58 -0.06
N MET A 118 -7.25 -1.39 0.31
CA MET A 118 -6.25 -1.90 -0.62
C MET A 118 -6.86 -2.75 -1.75
N PHE A 119 -7.89 -3.55 -1.47
CA PHE A 119 -8.56 -4.36 -2.48
C PHE A 119 -9.37 -3.51 -3.47
N ASP A 120 -10.19 -2.57 -2.99
CA ASP A 120 -10.97 -1.68 -3.86
C ASP A 120 -10.07 -0.69 -4.62
N ASP A 121 -8.95 -0.24 -4.05
CA ASP A 121 -7.92 0.53 -4.78
C ASP A 121 -7.25 -0.30 -5.87
N ARG A 122 -6.71 -1.50 -5.57
CA ARG A 122 -6.05 -2.33 -6.61
C ARG A 122 -7.00 -2.70 -7.74
N LYS A 123 -8.27 -2.93 -7.43
CA LYS A 123 -9.37 -3.15 -8.39
C LYS A 123 -9.64 -1.91 -9.26
N MET A 124 -9.53 -0.70 -8.70
CA MET A 124 -9.57 0.55 -9.47
C MET A 124 -8.31 0.76 -10.31
N THR A 125 -7.11 0.40 -9.82
CA THR A 125 -5.88 0.42 -10.63
C THR A 125 -6.00 -0.50 -11.83
N VAL A 126 -6.39 -1.77 -11.63
CA VAL A 126 -6.59 -2.76 -12.71
C VAL A 126 -7.61 -2.27 -13.74
N ARG A 127 -8.71 -1.64 -13.30
CA ARG A 127 -9.70 -1.08 -14.22
C ARG A 127 -9.16 0.10 -15.03
N ASN A 128 -8.25 0.89 -14.47
CA ASN A 128 -7.60 1.99 -15.18
C ASN A 128 -6.49 1.50 -16.12
N GLU A 129 -5.69 0.50 -15.70
CA GLU A 129 -4.73 -0.23 -16.53
C GLU A 129 -5.44 -0.84 -17.76
N GLN A 130 -6.62 -1.46 -17.57
CA GLN A 130 -7.44 -1.98 -18.67
C GLN A 130 -7.92 -0.86 -19.61
N ARG A 131 -8.45 0.26 -19.09
CA ARG A 131 -8.90 1.40 -19.92
C ARG A 131 -7.74 2.02 -20.72
N GLU A 132 -6.56 2.11 -20.13
CA GLU A 132 -5.36 2.61 -20.80
C GLU A 132 -4.93 1.65 -21.92
N MET A 133 -5.00 0.34 -21.68
CA MET A 133 -4.75 -0.69 -22.69
C MET A 133 -5.78 -0.63 -23.83
N GLU A 134 -7.07 -0.51 -23.52
CA GLU A 134 -8.15 -0.33 -24.51
C GLU A 134 -7.94 0.94 -25.36
N SER A 135 -7.54 2.05 -24.73
CA SER A 135 -7.19 3.29 -25.44
C SER A 135 -5.97 3.12 -26.36
N LYS A 136 -4.91 2.45 -25.89
CA LYS A 136 -3.74 2.12 -26.72
C LYS A 136 -4.11 1.24 -27.91
N VAL A 137 -4.99 0.24 -27.73
CA VAL A 137 -5.51 -0.59 -28.83
C VAL A 137 -6.32 0.24 -29.83
N GLN A 138 -7.16 1.17 -29.37
CA GLN A 138 -7.89 2.08 -30.26
C GLN A 138 -6.96 3.03 -31.03
N GLN A 139 -5.93 3.59 -30.38
CA GLN A 139 -4.93 4.44 -31.02
C GLN A 139 -4.10 3.67 -32.06
N LEU A 140 -3.70 2.44 -31.77
CA LEU A 140 -3.01 1.56 -32.71
C LEU A 140 -3.90 1.20 -33.91
N ASN A 141 -5.17 0.85 -33.68
CA ASN A 141 -6.12 0.54 -34.74
C ASN A 141 -6.39 1.77 -35.65
N TYR A 142 -6.58 2.95 -35.05
CA TYR A 142 -6.69 4.22 -35.78
C TYR A 142 -5.44 4.49 -36.61
N LYS A 143 -4.24 4.36 -36.02
CA LYS A 143 -2.98 4.55 -36.74
C LYS A 143 -2.84 3.56 -37.90
N ILE A 144 -3.05 2.26 -37.68
CA ILE A 144 -3.00 1.24 -38.74
C ILE A 144 -3.98 1.57 -39.87
N THR A 145 -5.20 2.01 -39.53
CA THR A 145 -6.22 2.41 -40.52
C THR A 145 -5.79 3.64 -41.33
N VAL A 146 -5.21 4.65 -40.68
CA VAL A 146 -4.73 5.88 -41.34
C VAL A 146 -3.49 5.61 -42.18
N ASP A 147 -2.51 4.88 -41.66
CA ASP A 147 -1.28 4.51 -42.37
C ASP A 147 -1.63 3.69 -43.63
N LEU A 148 -2.48 2.64 -43.51
CA LEU A 148 -2.97 1.87 -44.67
C LEU A 148 -3.72 2.72 -45.69
N GLN A 149 -4.56 3.68 -45.24
CA GLN A 149 -5.28 4.57 -46.15
C GLN A 149 -4.35 5.61 -46.81
N ALA A 150 -3.30 6.04 -46.11
CA ALA A 150 -2.29 6.97 -46.63
C ALA A 150 -1.41 6.26 -47.67
N ASP A 151 -0.92 5.06 -47.38
CA ASP A 151 -0.14 4.24 -48.32
C ASP A 151 -0.96 3.93 -49.57
N ALA A 152 -2.21 3.43 -49.41
CA ALA A 152 -3.09 3.12 -50.54
C ALA A 152 -3.44 4.36 -51.39
N ARG A 153 -3.57 5.55 -50.79
CA ARG A 153 -3.72 6.81 -51.54
C ARG A 153 -2.42 7.21 -52.24
N SER A 154 -1.28 7.09 -51.57
CA SER A 154 0.05 7.44 -52.09
C SER A 154 0.42 6.59 -53.30
N GLU A 155 0.17 5.27 -53.26
CA GLU A 155 0.33 4.38 -54.42
C GLU A 155 -0.58 4.80 -55.59
N VAL A 156 -1.85 5.08 -55.31
CA VAL A 156 -2.82 5.52 -56.34
C VAL A 156 -2.44 6.89 -56.94
N GLU A 157 -1.96 7.83 -56.14
CA GLU A 157 -1.52 9.15 -56.60
C GLU A 157 -0.21 9.07 -57.39
N GLY A 158 0.75 8.24 -56.96
CA GLY A 158 1.96 7.90 -57.70
C GLY A 158 1.66 7.23 -59.05
N LEU A 159 0.73 6.26 -59.07
CA LEU A 159 0.25 5.63 -60.31
C LEU A 159 -0.42 6.65 -61.24
N ARG A 160 -1.24 7.56 -60.71
CA ARG A 160 -1.87 8.65 -61.50
C ARG A 160 -0.83 9.61 -62.08
N TRP A 161 0.21 9.97 -61.32
CA TRP A 161 1.31 10.81 -61.78
C TRP A 161 2.17 10.16 -62.87
N VAL A 162 2.46 8.85 -62.73
CA VAL A 162 3.16 8.08 -63.78
C VAL A 162 2.29 7.92 -65.03
N MET A 163 0.98 7.69 -64.87
CA MET A 163 0.01 7.61 -65.97
C MET A 163 -0.07 8.92 -66.78
N THR A 164 -0.31 10.06 -66.13
CA THR A 164 -0.42 11.36 -66.83
C THR A 164 0.89 11.70 -67.56
N ARG A 165 2.05 11.51 -66.91
CA ARG A 165 3.36 11.71 -67.56
C ARG A 165 3.54 10.83 -68.79
N ARG A 166 3.18 9.54 -68.72
CA ARG A 166 3.27 8.61 -69.87
C ARG A 166 2.33 9.02 -71.01
N VAL A 167 1.10 9.44 -70.71
CA VAL A 167 0.13 9.92 -71.71
C VAL A 167 0.63 11.20 -72.39
N ILE A 168 1.15 12.17 -71.64
CA ILE A 168 1.71 13.41 -72.20
C ILE A 168 2.89 13.12 -73.13
N ILE A 169 3.80 12.22 -72.75
CA ILE A 169 4.93 11.81 -73.60
C ILE A 169 4.45 11.10 -74.87
N ALA A 170 3.46 10.22 -74.76
CA ALA A 170 2.89 9.52 -75.92
C ALA A 170 2.21 10.48 -76.91
N LEU A 171 1.40 11.43 -76.42
CA LEU A 171 0.77 12.46 -77.25
C LEU A 171 1.82 13.38 -77.90
N GLY A 172 2.84 13.80 -77.15
CA GLY A 172 3.96 14.56 -77.68
C GLY A 172 4.72 13.82 -78.78
N ALA A 173 4.97 12.52 -78.60
CA ALA A 173 5.61 11.67 -79.60
C ALA A 173 4.74 11.52 -80.87
N VAL A 174 3.41 11.39 -80.74
CA VAL A 174 2.49 11.38 -81.89
C VAL A 174 2.50 12.71 -82.63
N VAL A 175 2.47 13.85 -81.92
CA VAL A 175 2.56 15.19 -82.55
C VAL A 175 3.90 15.36 -83.28
N ILE A 176 5.02 14.96 -82.67
CA ILE A 176 6.34 14.99 -83.30
C ILE A 176 6.41 14.04 -84.50
N MET A 177 5.77 12.87 -84.47
CA MET A 177 5.72 11.92 -85.58
C MET A 177 4.87 12.45 -86.76
N VAL A 178 3.75 13.12 -86.48
CA VAL A 178 2.91 13.77 -87.51
C VAL A 178 3.64 14.97 -88.12
N LEU A 179 4.20 15.87 -87.32
CA LEU A 179 4.96 17.03 -87.82
C LEU A 179 6.25 16.59 -88.53
N GLY A 180 6.92 15.56 -88.03
CA GLY A 180 8.14 14.97 -88.60
C GLY A 180 7.88 14.27 -89.92
N SER A 181 6.82 13.47 -90.05
CA SER A 181 6.42 12.88 -91.33
C SER A 181 5.99 13.96 -92.33
N LEU A 182 5.17 14.94 -91.93
CA LEU A 182 4.84 16.10 -92.79
C LEU A 182 6.09 16.86 -93.24
N LYS A 183 7.10 17.04 -92.37
CA LYS A 183 8.38 17.65 -92.74
C LYS A 183 9.21 16.78 -93.68
N LEU A 184 9.28 15.47 -93.48
CA LEU A 184 10.00 14.55 -94.36
C LEU A 184 9.35 14.46 -95.74
N TYR A 185 8.02 14.36 -95.82
CA TYR A 185 7.28 14.48 -97.08
C TYR A 185 7.50 15.85 -97.74
N SER A 186 7.42 16.95 -96.98
CA SER A 186 7.66 18.30 -97.49
C SER A 186 9.09 18.51 -97.99
N SER A 187 10.10 17.92 -97.34
CA SER A 187 11.49 17.98 -97.78
C SER A 187 11.73 17.12 -99.01
N ALA A 188 11.21 15.89 -99.07
CA ALA A 188 11.30 15.04 -100.26
C ALA A 188 10.58 15.67 -101.48
N VAL A 189 9.44 16.33 -101.26
CA VAL A 189 8.74 17.11 -102.30
C VAL A 189 9.53 18.38 -102.66
N HIS A 190 10.19 19.05 -101.72
CA HIS A 190 11.02 20.21 -102.03
C HIS A 190 12.31 19.85 -102.78
N ASP A 191 12.93 18.70 -102.48
CA ASP A 191 14.05 18.17 -103.26
C ASP A 191 13.60 17.79 -104.68
N GLN A 192 12.42 17.19 -104.84
CA GLN A 192 11.80 16.97 -106.16
C GLN A 192 11.49 18.28 -106.88
N GLU A 193 10.98 19.32 -106.19
CA GLU A 193 10.79 20.65 -106.78
C GLU A 193 12.12 21.28 -107.21
N MET A 194 13.17 21.15 -106.41
CA MET A 194 14.49 21.74 -106.68
C MET A 194 15.20 21.03 -107.83
N GLU A 195 15.04 19.71 -107.96
CA GLU A 195 15.43 18.96 -109.15
C GLU A 195 14.58 19.36 -110.38
N ALA A 196 13.26 19.48 -110.23
CA ALA A 196 12.36 19.84 -111.33
C ALA A 196 12.64 21.27 -111.85
N LYS A 197 12.85 22.23 -110.95
CA LYS A 197 13.19 23.63 -111.27
C LYS A 197 14.59 23.75 -111.88
N ARG A 198 15.53 22.85 -111.54
CA ARG A 198 16.82 22.70 -112.26
C ARG A 198 16.70 22.04 -113.64
N LYS A 199 15.67 21.22 -113.88
CA LYS A 199 15.43 20.54 -115.16
C LYS A 199 14.56 21.35 -116.13
N SER A 200 13.72 22.25 -115.64
CA SER A 200 12.86 23.11 -116.47
C SER A 200 13.53 24.40 -116.98
N SER A 201 14.58 24.89 -116.32
CA SER A 201 15.28 26.13 -116.69
C SER A 201 16.15 26.05 -117.96
N MET A 202 16.09 24.94 -118.70
CA MET A 202 17.07 24.59 -119.74
C MET A 202 16.48 24.56 -121.17
N LYS A 203 15.24 25.03 -121.41
CA LYS A 203 14.59 24.90 -122.73
C LYS A 203 13.79 26.13 -123.23
N SER A 204 14.55 27.09 -123.77
CA SER A 204 14.21 28.09 -124.82
C SER A 204 13.21 29.24 -124.54
N ASN A 205 13.59 30.45 -124.99
CA ASN A 205 12.92 31.75 -124.82
C ASN A 205 12.35 32.34 -126.15
N GLY A 206 11.55 33.42 -126.04
CA GLY A 206 11.25 34.41 -127.11
C GLY A 206 9.80 34.37 -127.62
N SER A 207 9.12 35.46 -128.01
CA SER A 207 9.43 36.92 -128.09
C SER A 207 8.08 37.72 -128.28
N GLN A 208 7.89 39.03 -128.54
CA GLN A 208 8.72 40.21 -128.90
C GLN A 208 7.91 41.55 -128.69
N THR A 209 8.51 42.73 -128.92
CA THR A 209 7.99 44.07 -129.42
C THR A 209 6.49 44.47 -129.33
N ASP A 210 6.05 45.73 -129.14
CA ASP A 210 6.70 47.08 -129.06
C ASP A 210 5.81 48.10 -128.28
N GLY A 211 6.31 49.32 -127.98
CA GLY A 211 5.58 50.40 -127.24
C GLY A 211 4.97 51.52 -128.13
N PRO A 212 4.81 52.80 -127.68
CA PRO A 212 5.03 53.40 -126.33
C PRO A 212 3.85 54.27 -125.80
N GLY A 213 3.94 54.85 -124.60
CA GLY A 213 2.97 55.85 -124.09
C GLY A 213 3.31 56.52 -122.75
N PHE A 214 3.05 57.83 -122.61
CA PHE A 214 3.30 58.66 -121.42
C PHE A 214 2.26 58.44 -120.29
N GLY A 215 2.64 58.69 -119.03
CA GLY A 215 1.71 58.72 -117.89
C GLY A 215 2.36 59.05 -116.54
N GLU A 216 2.31 60.32 -116.13
CA GLU A 216 2.89 60.85 -114.89
C GLU A 216 1.90 60.75 -113.71
N GLY A 217 2.36 60.53 -112.46
CA GLY A 217 1.47 60.54 -111.29
C GLY A 217 2.03 59.99 -109.97
N SER A 218 2.26 60.86 -108.99
CA SER A 218 2.67 60.57 -107.60
C SER A 218 2.54 61.86 -106.75
N PRO A 219 2.63 61.83 -105.41
CA PRO A 219 2.29 60.80 -104.41
C PRO A 219 1.52 61.40 -103.19
N ARG A 220 1.51 60.71 -102.02
CA ARG A 220 1.29 61.27 -100.64
C ARG A 220 -0.12 61.79 -100.29
N ASP A 221 -0.56 62.01 -99.03
CA ASP A 221 -0.23 61.61 -97.63
C ASP A 221 -1.55 61.92 -96.80
N TYR A 222 -1.76 61.92 -95.45
CA TYR A 222 -0.96 61.81 -94.20
C TYR A 222 -1.91 61.59 -92.98
N ARG A 223 -1.45 60.96 -91.87
CA ARG A 223 -1.85 61.20 -90.43
C ARG A 223 -3.32 60.89 -90.01
N THR A 224 -3.74 60.80 -88.72
CA THR A 224 -3.19 60.68 -87.33
C THR A 224 -4.26 59.94 -86.48
N SER A 225 -4.16 59.51 -85.22
CA SER A 225 -3.18 59.54 -84.09
C SER A 225 -3.48 58.31 -83.18
N GLY A 226 -2.89 58.03 -82.01
CA GLY A 226 -1.85 58.69 -81.18
C GLY A 226 -2.23 58.67 -79.69
N GLY A 227 -1.39 58.11 -78.81
CA GLY A 227 -1.60 58.02 -77.35
C GLY A 227 -0.63 57.04 -76.70
N ASP A 228 0.03 57.43 -75.61
CA ASP A 228 1.15 56.73 -74.95
C ASP A 228 0.95 56.70 -73.42
N GLY A 229 1.62 55.80 -72.69
CA GLY A 229 1.40 55.64 -71.24
C GLY A 229 2.17 54.49 -70.56
N GLU A 230 3.39 54.78 -70.11
CA GLU A 230 4.17 53.99 -69.14
C GLU A 230 3.91 54.48 -67.69
N VAL A 231 4.14 53.65 -66.63
CA VAL A 231 4.70 54.02 -65.29
C VAL A 231 4.60 52.90 -64.22
N MET A 232 5.75 52.57 -63.59
CA MET A 232 6.08 52.08 -62.22
C MET A 232 5.12 51.14 -61.40
N VAL A 233 5.53 49.94 -60.92
CA VAL A 233 6.54 49.59 -59.84
C VAL A 233 6.00 49.65 -58.38
N LYS A 234 6.44 48.69 -57.53
CA LYS A 234 6.31 48.50 -56.05
C LYS A 234 5.02 47.85 -55.48
N GLU A 235 4.96 47.31 -54.24
CA GLU A 235 5.92 46.58 -53.34
C GLU A 235 5.23 46.28 -51.98
N GLY A 236 5.43 45.08 -51.40
CA GLY A 236 4.93 44.70 -50.05
C GLY A 236 3.40 44.48 -49.92
N ASP A 237 2.87 43.96 -48.80
CA ASP A 237 3.55 43.25 -47.71
C ASP A 237 2.57 42.34 -46.92
N ASN A 238 3.09 41.41 -46.12
CA ASN A 238 2.38 40.52 -45.17
C ASN A 238 3.30 40.32 -43.94
N PRO A 239 2.84 40.08 -42.69
CA PRO A 239 1.49 39.69 -42.24
C PRO A 239 1.04 40.41 -40.93
N ALA A 240 0.16 39.76 -40.14
CA ALA A 240 -0.28 40.09 -38.77
C ALA A 240 -1.28 41.28 -38.66
N PHE A 241 -2.29 41.27 -37.79
CA PHE A 241 -2.30 40.81 -36.39
C PHE A 241 -3.48 39.92 -35.98
N VAL A 242 -3.29 39.17 -34.89
CA VAL A 242 -4.36 38.55 -34.09
C VAL A 242 -4.77 39.53 -32.98
N SER A 243 -6.08 39.71 -32.76
CA SER A 243 -6.59 40.26 -31.50
C SER A 243 -7.75 39.39 -31.02
N LEU A 244 -7.68 38.99 -29.75
CA LEU A 244 -8.81 38.43 -29.01
C LEU A 244 -9.67 39.59 -28.47
N GLY A 245 -10.97 39.34 -28.32
CA GLY A 245 -11.99 40.24 -27.79
C GLY A 245 -13.33 39.54 -27.74
#